data_AF-A0A8S1CX10-F1
#
_entry.id   AF-A0A8S1CX10-F1
#
_cell.length_a   1.000
_cell.length_b   1.000
_cell.length_c   1.000
_cell.angle_alpha   90.00
_cell.angle_beta   90.00
_cell.angle_gamma   90.00
#
_symmetry.space_group_name_H-M   'P 1'
#
loop_
_entity.id
_entity.type
_entity.pdbx_description
1 polymer ?
#
loop_
_entity_poly.entity_id
_entity_poly.type
_entity_poly.pdbx_seq_one_letter_code
_entity_poly.pdbx_strand_id
1 'polypeptide(L)'
;MITDLNKVLATSLNYQVNYHHNQQTGELLVEARNLLISEINGKLPAYAGLNSITLVAAKRIFVDQKLTVVNSHLNVIAPSIEILDNPKEILMQGSNAGPYPGKAADSQTLTVPGNEGHAGYPGNNAGNILLLANDVIRPDLLTLRSVGGSGGRGQNAGNGRDGVASSYPSIGAVIMGSAGEVDQHVRNHGFEVHRAGDYMVASSKKENVLPSNGGNGGAGGPGGRPGHIVVKVKNHASGNLVKTAQVVGPQGEGGDGGVGGTGMAQCARKHYSCVSHEIRGKCGKWYRRKSCTKGWEYRCFPQNLDMCDKYPNGSAGNKGTSVEGTQPNHPLKPIAYGQIWHYLNERIGPFQQIGNEYNELYQYAQNAVDKS
;
A
#
# COMPACT_ATOMS: atom_id res chain seq x y z
N MET A 1 7.55 -8.74 -55.33
CA MET A 1 7.49 -7.33 -55.76
C MET A 1 7.30 -6.36 -54.59
N ILE A 2 6.25 -6.46 -53.76
CA ILE A 2 6.07 -5.57 -52.59
C ILE A 2 7.21 -5.71 -51.55
N THR A 3 7.75 -6.91 -51.37
CA THR A 3 8.84 -7.20 -50.42
C THR A 3 10.19 -6.60 -50.83
N ASP A 4 10.44 -6.45 -52.13
CA ASP A 4 11.70 -5.89 -52.65
C ASP A 4 11.68 -4.36 -52.64
N LEU A 5 10.52 -3.75 -52.87
CA LEU A 5 10.36 -2.30 -52.76
C LEU A 5 10.58 -1.83 -51.31
N ASN A 6 10.07 -2.57 -50.33
CA ASN A 6 10.28 -2.28 -48.91
C ASN A 6 11.74 -2.44 -48.50
N LYS A 7 12.47 -3.42 -49.07
CA LYS A 7 13.91 -3.54 -48.87
C LYS A 7 14.69 -2.39 -49.49
N VAL A 8 14.36 -1.99 -50.73
CA VAL A 8 15.02 -0.85 -51.41
C VAL A 8 14.71 0.47 -50.70
N LEU A 9 13.49 0.67 -50.19
CA LEU A 9 13.14 1.82 -49.34
C LEU A 9 13.94 1.81 -48.03
N ALA A 10 14.03 0.66 -47.35
CA ALA A 10 14.82 0.53 -46.12
C ALA A 10 16.32 0.82 -46.35
N THR A 11 16.90 0.33 -47.46
CA THR A 11 18.30 0.57 -47.82
C THR A 11 18.54 2.02 -48.27
N SER A 12 17.62 2.60 -49.06
CA SER A 12 17.74 3.98 -49.56
C SER A 12 17.52 5.05 -48.48
N LEU A 13 16.76 4.73 -47.43
CA LEU A 13 16.54 5.60 -46.28
C LEU A 13 17.64 5.49 -45.21
N ASN A 14 18.60 4.56 -45.38
CA ASN A 14 19.75 4.35 -44.52
C ASN A 14 19.36 4.19 -43.02
N TYR A 15 18.41 3.29 -42.75
CA TYR A 15 17.94 2.94 -41.41
C TYR A 15 18.95 2.04 -40.66
N GLN A 16 20.18 2.48 -40.51
CA GLN A 16 21.06 1.89 -39.51
C GLN A 16 20.74 2.52 -38.16
N VAL A 17 20.11 1.73 -37.29
CA VAL A 17 19.82 2.11 -35.90
C VAL A 17 20.89 1.52 -35.00
N ASN A 18 21.68 2.39 -34.37
CA ASN A 18 22.73 2.03 -33.44
C ASN A 18 22.18 2.09 -32.01
N TYR A 19 22.52 1.08 -31.21
CA TYR A 19 22.11 0.98 -29.81
C TYR A 19 23.35 0.95 -28.93
N HIS A 20 23.45 1.90 -28.01
CA HIS A 20 24.52 2.01 -27.03
C HIS A 20 23.92 1.91 -25.63
N HIS A 21 24.11 0.78 -24.96
CA HIS A 21 23.60 0.54 -23.62
C HIS A 21 24.74 0.52 -22.60
N ASN A 22 24.69 1.41 -21.61
CA ASN A 22 25.58 1.39 -20.46
C ASN A 22 24.88 0.66 -19.30
N GLN A 23 25.27 -0.59 -19.07
CA GLN A 23 24.68 -1.43 -18.00
C GLN A 23 24.96 -0.91 -16.59
N GLN A 24 26.02 -0.11 -16.39
CA GLN A 24 26.37 0.42 -15.07
C GLN A 24 25.48 1.61 -14.69
N THR A 25 25.19 2.48 -15.66
CA THR A 25 24.36 3.67 -15.44
C THR A 25 22.89 3.44 -15.79
N GLY A 26 22.56 2.34 -16.47
CA GLY A 26 21.21 2.06 -16.98
C GLY A 26 20.80 3.01 -18.11
N GLU A 27 21.76 3.57 -18.86
CA GLU A 27 21.48 4.53 -19.93
C GLU A 27 21.46 3.84 -21.28
N LEU A 28 20.42 4.09 -22.07
CA LEU A 28 20.30 3.62 -23.45
C LEU A 28 20.29 4.81 -24.41
N LEU A 29 21.28 4.88 -25.28
CA LEU A 29 21.33 5.81 -26.40
C LEU A 29 20.99 5.06 -27.70
N VAL A 30 20.00 5.57 -28.42
CA VAL A 30 19.57 5.05 -29.73
C VAL A 30 19.79 6.14 -30.77
N GLU A 31 20.63 5.84 -31.76
CA GLU A 31 21.00 6.80 -32.81
C GLU A 31 20.64 6.25 -34.18
N ALA A 32 20.05 7.09 -35.03
CA ALA A 32 19.79 6.74 -36.42
C ALA A 32 19.72 7.99 -37.31
N ARG A 33 19.77 7.78 -38.63
CA ARG A 33 19.46 8.89 -39.55
C ARG A 33 17.98 9.26 -39.50
N ASN A 34 17.15 8.24 -39.67
CA ASN A 34 15.72 8.28 -39.47
C ASN A 34 15.39 7.20 -38.45
N LEU A 35 14.50 7.47 -37.50
CA LEU A 35 14.17 6.53 -36.43
C LEU A 35 12.67 6.29 -36.40
N LEU A 36 12.27 5.02 -36.38
CA LEU A 36 10.87 4.62 -36.27
C LEU A 36 10.61 4.13 -34.84
N ILE A 37 9.57 4.63 -34.18
CA ILE A 37 9.25 4.25 -32.79
C ILE A 37 8.97 2.73 -32.68
N SER A 38 8.41 2.10 -33.71
CA SER A 38 8.18 0.66 -33.69
C SER A 38 9.43 -0.21 -33.60
N GLU A 39 10.54 0.22 -34.19
CA GLU A 39 11.82 -0.48 -34.12
C GLU A 39 12.41 -0.46 -32.71
N ILE A 40 12.17 0.63 -31.98
CA ILE A 40 12.64 0.82 -30.60
C ILE A 40 11.82 -0.06 -29.66
N ASN A 41 10.49 0.01 -29.76
CA ASN A 41 9.57 -0.76 -28.92
C ASN A 41 9.84 -2.26 -28.98
N GLY A 42 10.17 -2.78 -30.17
CA GLY A 42 10.50 -4.21 -30.33
C GLY A 42 11.76 -4.64 -29.57
N LYS A 43 12.63 -3.69 -29.20
CA LYS A 43 13.91 -3.96 -28.55
C LYS A 43 13.99 -3.51 -27.10
N LEU A 44 13.20 -2.53 -26.67
CA LEU A 44 13.19 -2.03 -25.28
C LEU A 44 13.07 -3.13 -24.22
N PRO A 45 12.22 -4.18 -24.37
CA PRO A 45 12.12 -5.26 -23.38
C PRO A 45 13.43 -6.03 -23.14
N ALA A 46 14.39 -5.99 -24.07
CA ALA A 46 15.69 -6.65 -23.92
C ALA A 46 16.63 -5.91 -22.96
N TYR A 47 16.26 -4.69 -22.52
CA TYR A 47 17.05 -3.84 -21.63
C TYR A 47 16.35 -3.70 -20.28
N ALA A 48 16.82 -4.43 -19.27
CA ALA A 48 16.32 -4.32 -17.91
C ALA A 48 16.98 -3.17 -17.14
N GLY A 49 16.22 -2.52 -16.24
CA GLY A 49 16.76 -1.53 -15.31
C GLY A 49 17.23 -0.21 -15.95
N LEU A 50 16.58 0.21 -17.04
CA LEU A 50 16.91 1.47 -17.71
C LEU A 50 16.53 2.68 -16.85
N ASN A 51 17.52 3.51 -16.51
CA ASN A 51 17.35 4.79 -15.83
C ASN A 51 17.05 5.92 -16.83
N SER A 52 17.64 5.87 -18.03
CA SER A 52 17.34 6.83 -19.09
C SER A 52 17.42 6.23 -20.48
N ILE A 53 16.62 6.78 -21.39
CA ILE A 53 16.57 6.45 -22.81
C ILE A 53 16.71 7.76 -23.57
N THR A 54 17.69 7.84 -24.45
CA THR A 54 17.91 8.99 -25.33
C THR A 54 17.78 8.53 -26.78
N LEU A 55 16.81 9.09 -27.48
CA LEU A 55 16.53 8.85 -28.89
C LEU A 55 17.06 10.03 -29.69
N VAL A 56 18.05 9.79 -30.54
CA VAL A 56 18.64 10.81 -31.41
C VAL A 56 18.43 10.42 -32.86
N ALA A 57 17.78 11.29 -33.63
CA ALA A 57 17.71 11.14 -35.08
C ALA A 57 18.36 12.32 -35.79
N ALA A 58 19.27 12.05 -36.71
CA ALA A 58 19.94 13.07 -37.50
C ALA A 58 19.00 13.86 -38.42
N LYS A 59 17.89 13.25 -38.85
CA LYS A 59 16.92 13.86 -39.78
C LYS A 59 15.52 13.87 -39.18
N ARG A 60 14.97 12.70 -38.87
CA ARG A 60 13.56 12.59 -38.48
C ARG A 60 13.27 11.41 -37.56
N ILE A 61 12.39 11.62 -36.58
CA ILE A 61 11.73 10.56 -35.82
C ILE A 61 10.30 10.40 -36.33
N PHE A 62 9.90 9.17 -36.62
CA PHE A 62 8.56 8.80 -37.02
C PHE A 62 7.82 8.12 -35.87
N VAL A 63 6.76 8.75 -35.38
CA VAL A 63 5.90 8.19 -34.32
C VAL A 63 4.78 7.42 -34.99
N ASP A 64 5.01 6.13 -35.22
CA ASP A 64 4.09 5.23 -35.91
C ASP A 64 3.25 4.37 -34.97
N GLN A 65 3.65 4.27 -33.70
CA GLN A 65 2.91 3.57 -32.66
C GLN A 65 3.10 4.20 -31.28
N LYS A 66 2.37 3.67 -30.30
CA LYS A 66 2.50 4.07 -28.90
C LYS A 66 3.84 3.63 -28.33
N LEU A 67 4.60 4.53 -27.73
CA LEU A 67 5.81 4.22 -26.96
C LEU A 67 5.45 4.22 -25.47
N THR A 68 5.75 3.14 -24.74
CA THR A 68 5.59 3.10 -23.27
C THR A 68 6.94 2.85 -22.62
N VAL A 69 7.30 3.71 -21.69
CA VAL A 69 8.56 3.63 -20.93
C VAL A 69 8.22 3.61 -19.44
N VAL A 70 8.81 2.67 -18.70
CA VAL A 70 8.47 2.44 -17.29
C VAL A 70 9.63 2.85 -16.38
N ASN A 71 9.36 3.65 -15.35
CA ASN A 71 10.32 4.13 -14.33
C ASN A 71 11.64 4.70 -14.89
N SER A 72 11.60 5.42 -16.02
CA SER A 72 12.81 5.89 -16.70
C SER A 72 12.67 7.34 -17.15
N HIS A 73 13.75 7.93 -17.65
CA HIS A 73 13.71 9.22 -18.34
C HIS A 73 13.76 9.03 -19.85
N LEU A 74 13.01 9.82 -20.61
CA LEU A 74 13.00 9.77 -22.06
C LEU A 74 13.42 11.13 -22.65
N ASN A 75 14.53 11.14 -23.36
CA ASN A 75 14.98 12.28 -24.15
C ASN A 75 14.76 11.97 -25.63
N VAL A 76 14.08 12.84 -26.36
CA VAL A 76 13.79 12.72 -27.78
C VAL A 76 14.37 13.92 -28.49
N ILE A 77 15.36 13.72 -29.35
CA ILE A 77 16.15 14.77 -29.99
C ILE A 77 16.20 14.51 -31.49
N ALA A 78 15.56 15.38 -32.27
CA ALA A 78 15.59 15.27 -33.73
C ALA A 78 15.23 16.59 -34.41
N PRO A 79 15.80 16.93 -35.57
CA PRO A 79 15.38 18.12 -36.32
C PRO A 79 13.88 18.12 -36.65
N SER A 80 13.30 16.98 -36.99
CA SER A 80 11.88 16.84 -37.35
C SER A 80 11.27 15.63 -36.64
N ILE A 81 10.07 15.78 -36.09
CA ILE A 81 9.28 14.67 -35.58
C ILE A 81 8.00 14.60 -36.40
N GLU A 82 7.67 13.44 -36.94
CA GLU A 82 6.49 13.24 -37.76
C GLU A 82 5.61 12.16 -37.14
N ILE A 83 4.36 12.51 -36.83
CA ILE A 83 3.39 11.57 -36.28
C ILE A 83 2.70 10.89 -37.44
N LEU A 84 2.87 9.57 -37.57
CA LEU A 84 2.29 8.81 -38.68
C LEU A 84 0.87 8.39 -38.34
N ASP A 85 -0.07 8.94 -39.10
CA ASP A 85 -1.49 8.62 -39.08
C ASP A 85 -2.09 8.79 -37.67
N ASN A 86 -3.24 8.16 -37.40
CA ASN A 86 -4.06 8.24 -36.18
C ASN A 86 -3.36 8.69 -34.88
N PRO A 87 -4.07 9.32 -33.92
CA PRO A 87 -3.49 9.79 -32.66
C PRO A 87 -2.55 8.79 -31.98
N LYS A 88 -1.36 9.26 -31.60
CA LYS A 88 -0.29 8.50 -30.96
C LYS A 88 0.00 9.02 -29.56
N GLU A 89 0.52 8.11 -28.72
CA GLU A 89 0.87 8.40 -27.33
C GLU A 89 2.31 8.01 -27.04
N ILE A 90 3.07 8.90 -26.40
CA ILE A 90 4.31 8.55 -25.70
C ILE A 90 3.99 8.61 -24.21
N LEU A 91 4.01 7.45 -23.56
CA LEU A 91 3.61 7.26 -22.18
C LEU A 91 4.83 6.94 -21.30
N MET A 92 5.12 7.80 -20.33
CA MET A 92 5.94 7.47 -19.18
C MET A 92 5.05 6.93 -18.08
N GLN A 93 5.39 5.77 -17.53
CA GLN A 93 4.57 5.10 -16.52
C GLN A 93 5.40 4.70 -15.31
N GLY A 94 4.90 5.01 -14.12
CA GLY A 94 5.45 4.50 -12.87
C GLY A 94 4.95 3.09 -12.62
N SER A 95 5.81 2.21 -12.10
CA SER A 95 5.38 0.89 -11.65
C SER A 95 4.52 0.98 -10.39
N ASN A 96 3.46 0.20 -10.39
CA ASN A 96 2.60 0.01 -9.23
C ASN A 96 3.39 -0.66 -8.10
N ALA A 97 3.10 -0.24 -6.86
CA ALA A 97 3.57 -0.94 -5.68
C ALA A 97 2.73 -2.20 -5.43
N GLY A 98 3.39 -3.27 -4.97
CA GLY A 98 2.71 -4.44 -4.44
C GLY A 98 2.04 -4.16 -3.09
N PRO A 99 1.11 -5.01 -2.65
CA PRO A 99 0.53 -4.90 -1.30
C PRO A 99 1.60 -5.16 -0.24
N TYR A 100 1.40 -4.62 0.97
CA TYR A 100 2.24 -5.01 2.10
C TYR A 100 2.03 -6.51 2.40
N PRO A 101 3.10 -7.31 2.56
CA PRO A 101 2.98 -8.76 2.70
C PRO A 101 2.39 -9.18 4.04
N GLY A 102 1.50 -10.16 3.99
CA GLY A 102 0.97 -10.86 5.16
C GLY A 102 0.04 -10.02 6.04
N LYS A 103 -0.37 -10.63 7.15
CA LYS A 103 -1.15 -10.01 8.22
C LYS A 103 -0.21 -9.64 9.36
N ALA A 104 -0.48 -8.55 10.07
CA ALA A 104 0.22 -8.23 11.30
C ALA A 104 -0.05 -9.31 12.38
N ALA A 105 0.85 -9.42 13.35
CA ALA A 105 0.79 -10.48 14.35
C ALA A 105 -0.44 -10.34 15.26
N ASP A 106 -1.12 -11.46 15.50
CA ASP A 106 -2.20 -11.52 16.48
C ASP A 106 -1.67 -11.27 17.90
N SER A 107 -2.58 -10.87 18.78
CA SER A 107 -2.32 -10.65 20.19
C SER A 107 -1.69 -11.88 20.87
N GLN A 108 -0.53 -11.68 21.52
CA GLN A 108 0.14 -12.74 22.27
C GLN A 108 -0.46 -12.96 23.67
N THR A 109 -1.03 -11.92 24.28
CA THR A 109 -1.58 -11.97 25.64
C THR A 109 -2.93 -11.27 25.70
N LEU A 110 -3.75 -11.64 26.68
CA LEU A 110 -5.12 -11.15 26.82
C LEU A 110 -5.22 -9.64 27.11
N THR A 111 -4.12 -8.99 27.47
CA THR A 111 -4.06 -7.55 27.77
C THR A 111 -3.45 -6.72 26.66
N VAL A 112 -2.85 -7.34 25.64
CA VAL A 112 -2.18 -6.64 24.54
C VAL A 112 -3.06 -6.81 23.29
N PRO A 113 -3.48 -5.73 22.61
CA PRO A 113 -4.21 -5.83 21.35
C PRO A 113 -3.43 -6.59 20.26
N GLY A 114 -4.11 -7.00 19.20
CA GLY A 114 -3.43 -7.42 17.97
C GLY A 114 -2.60 -6.28 17.38
N ASN A 115 -1.51 -6.60 16.69
CA ASN A 115 -0.63 -5.58 16.14
C ASN A 115 -1.31 -4.76 15.04
N GLU A 116 -0.99 -3.48 14.99
CA GLU A 116 -1.40 -2.56 13.92
C GLU A 116 -0.80 -3.00 12.57
N GLY A 117 -1.55 -2.78 11.49
CA GLY A 117 -1.06 -3.00 10.14
C GLY A 117 -0.10 -1.89 9.68
N HIS A 118 0.96 -2.27 8.96
CA HIS A 118 1.84 -1.30 8.30
C HIS A 118 1.19 -0.65 7.06
N ALA A 119 1.56 0.60 6.79
CA ALA A 119 1.12 1.28 5.58
C ALA A 119 1.62 0.58 4.31
N GLY A 120 0.85 0.70 3.22
CA GLY A 120 1.19 0.15 1.92
C GLY A 120 2.40 0.85 1.29
N TYR A 121 3.09 0.16 0.39
CA TYR A 121 4.26 0.73 -0.29
C TYR A 121 3.87 1.86 -1.26
N PRO A 122 4.69 2.91 -1.41
CA PRO A 122 4.42 3.98 -2.36
C PRO A 122 4.56 3.48 -3.81
N GLY A 123 3.71 3.98 -4.71
CA GLY A 123 3.88 3.77 -6.15
C GLY A 123 5.10 4.50 -6.69
N ASN A 124 5.70 3.98 -7.77
CA ASN A 124 6.89 4.60 -8.36
C ASN A 124 6.52 5.82 -9.20
N ASN A 125 7.45 6.77 -9.31
CA ASN A 125 7.29 7.93 -10.19
C ASN A 125 7.42 7.50 -11.66
N ALA A 126 6.73 8.21 -12.55
CA ALA A 126 6.72 7.89 -13.98
C ALA A 126 8.05 8.16 -14.71
N GLY A 127 8.77 9.20 -14.26
CA GLY A 127 9.92 9.75 -14.94
C GLY A 127 9.58 10.82 -15.98
N ASN A 128 10.61 11.46 -16.51
CA ASN A 128 10.50 12.73 -17.26
C ASN A 128 10.57 12.51 -18.78
N ILE A 129 9.91 13.37 -19.55
CA ILE A 129 10.06 13.48 -21.00
C ILE A 129 10.71 14.82 -21.34
N LEU A 130 11.77 14.78 -22.14
CA LEU A 130 12.31 15.94 -22.82
C LEU A 130 12.19 15.72 -24.33
N LEU A 131 11.47 16.59 -25.03
CA LEU A 131 11.36 16.58 -26.49
C LEU A 131 11.98 17.86 -27.04
N LEU A 132 13.03 17.71 -27.85
CA LEU A 132 13.71 18.79 -28.54
C LEU A 132 13.61 18.55 -30.05
N ALA A 133 12.98 19.49 -30.76
CA ALA A 133 12.90 19.43 -32.22
C ALA A 133 12.92 20.81 -32.88
N ASN A 134 13.25 20.87 -34.17
CA ASN A 134 13.02 22.09 -34.94
C ASN A 134 11.57 22.17 -35.41
N ASP A 135 10.99 21.04 -35.82
CA ASP A 135 9.62 20.95 -36.34
C ASP A 135 8.90 19.67 -35.86
N VAL A 136 7.59 19.78 -35.64
CA VAL A 136 6.71 18.64 -35.31
C VAL A 136 5.55 18.63 -36.30
N ILE A 137 5.56 17.64 -37.20
CA ILE A 137 4.56 17.46 -38.26
C ILE A 137 3.37 16.68 -37.69
N ARG A 138 2.17 17.28 -37.77
CA ARG A 138 0.91 16.79 -37.18
C ARG A 138 0.93 16.71 -35.63
N PRO A 139 1.26 17.83 -34.93
CA PRO A 139 1.43 17.82 -33.47
C PRO A 139 0.13 17.56 -32.71
N ASP A 140 -1.02 17.84 -33.31
CA ASP A 140 -2.37 17.57 -32.79
C ASP A 140 -2.67 16.07 -32.61
N LEU A 141 -1.92 15.22 -33.34
CA LEU A 141 -1.98 13.77 -33.24
C LEU A 141 -1.02 13.21 -32.20
N LEU A 142 -0.15 14.02 -31.56
CA LEU A 142 0.74 13.55 -30.50
C LEU A 142 0.19 13.88 -29.11
N THR A 143 0.14 12.87 -28.24
CA THR A 143 -0.03 13.07 -26.80
C THR A 143 1.19 12.55 -26.06
N LEU A 144 1.81 13.41 -25.24
CA LEU A 144 2.82 13.03 -24.28
C LEU A 144 2.16 12.88 -22.92
N ARG A 145 2.32 11.73 -22.28
CA ARG A 145 1.67 11.45 -21.00
C ARG A 145 2.67 10.92 -19.99
N SER A 146 2.55 11.39 -18.75
CA SER A 146 3.34 10.90 -17.61
C SER A 146 2.40 10.54 -16.48
N VAL A 147 2.39 9.26 -16.08
CA VAL A 147 1.45 8.70 -15.10
C VAL A 147 2.22 7.97 -14.00
N GLY A 148 2.12 8.44 -12.76
CA GLY A 148 2.73 7.74 -11.63
C GLY A 148 2.06 6.38 -11.36
N GLY A 149 2.82 5.45 -10.76
CA GLY A 149 2.32 4.13 -10.40
C GLY A 149 1.34 4.17 -9.23
N SER A 150 0.44 3.20 -9.13
CA SER A 150 -0.46 3.10 -7.97
C SER A 150 0.30 2.76 -6.69
N GLY A 151 -0.15 3.30 -5.57
CA GLY A 151 0.28 2.84 -4.26
C GLY A 151 -0.19 1.42 -3.96
N GLY A 152 0.53 0.71 -3.10
CA GLY A 152 0.20 -0.63 -2.64
C GLY A 152 -0.85 -0.61 -1.54
N ARG A 153 -1.59 -1.71 -1.40
CA ARG A 153 -2.53 -1.89 -0.28
C ARG A 153 -1.79 -1.94 1.06
N GLY A 154 -2.36 -1.32 2.09
CA GLY A 154 -1.88 -1.44 3.47
C GLY A 154 -2.00 -2.86 4.03
N GLN A 155 -1.24 -3.16 5.07
CA GLN A 155 -1.26 -4.45 5.74
C GLN A 155 -2.53 -4.61 6.58
N ASN A 156 -3.12 -5.80 6.59
CA ASN A 156 -4.19 -6.12 7.54
C ASN A 156 -3.63 -6.23 8.96
N ALA A 157 -4.37 -5.74 9.94
CA ALA A 157 -3.96 -5.82 11.35
C ALA A 157 -4.07 -7.24 11.92
N GLY A 158 -3.43 -7.46 13.06
CA GLY A 158 -3.56 -8.65 13.89
C GLY A 158 -4.87 -8.68 14.67
N ASN A 159 -5.41 -9.87 14.90
CA ASN A 159 -6.58 -10.05 15.74
C ASN A 159 -6.23 -9.93 17.22
N GLY A 160 -7.23 -9.58 18.02
CA GLY A 160 -7.22 -9.78 19.46
C GLY A 160 -7.31 -11.25 19.83
N ARG A 161 -7.09 -11.54 21.10
CA ARG A 161 -7.14 -12.87 21.69
C ARG A 161 -8.44 -13.03 22.47
N ASP A 162 -9.11 -14.15 22.27
CA ASP A 162 -10.33 -14.50 23.00
C ASP A 162 -10.10 -14.49 24.51
N GLY A 163 -11.08 -14.00 25.26
CA GLY A 163 -11.05 -14.01 26.71
C GLY A 163 -11.02 -15.45 27.23
N VAL A 164 -10.40 -15.65 28.40
CA VAL A 164 -10.38 -16.97 29.04
C VAL A 164 -11.40 -16.97 30.17
N ALA A 165 -12.42 -17.84 30.09
CA ALA A 165 -13.31 -18.06 31.22
C ALA A 165 -12.46 -18.50 32.40
N SER A 166 -12.67 -17.86 33.54
CA SER A 166 -12.10 -18.39 34.77
C SER A 166 -12.63 -19.80 34.97
N SER A 167 -11.72 -20.79 35.05
CA SER A 167 -12.07 -22.03 35.71
C SER A 167 -12.39 -21.65 37.14
N TYR A 168 -13.67 -21.79 37.54
CA TYR A 168 -14.00 -21.83 38.95
C TYR A 168 -13.03 -22.84 39.56
N PRO A 169 -12.35 -22.55 40.68
CA PRO A 169 -11.79 -23.64 41.44
C PRO A 169 -12.94 -24.62 41.64
N SER A 170 -12.74 -25.87 41.22
CA SER A 170 -13.55 -27.00 41.69
C SER A 170 -13.85 -26.73 43.15
N ILE A 171 -15.14 -26.53 43.50
CA ILE A 171 -15.59 -26.06 44.83
C ILE A 171 -14.71 -26.71 45.89
N GLY A 172 -13.75 -25.93 46.39
CA GLY A 172 -12.69 -26.43 47.22
C GLY A 172 -13.23 -26.54 48.62
N ALA A 173 -13.74 -27.72 48.96
CA ALA A 173 -14.16 -28.17 50.29
C ALA A 173 -15.15 -27.27 51.05
N VAL A 174 -16.26 -27.88 51.49
CA VAL A 174 -17.06 -27.31 52.59
C VAL A 174 -16.20 -27.41 53.85
N ILE A 175 -15.59 -26.31 54.27
CA ILE A 175 -14.84 -26.26 55.54
C ILE A 175 -15.86 -26.10 56.67
N MET A 176 -16.08 -27.16 57.45
CA MET A 176 -16.86 -27.10 58.68
C MET A 176 -15.92 -26.69 59.83
N GLY A 177 -16.11 -25.48 60.36
CA GLY A 177 -15.32 -24.95 61.48
C GLY A 177 -16.04 -23.80 62.19
N SER A 178 -15.53 -23.40 63.37
CA SER A 178 -16.08 -22.25 64.10
C SER A 178 -15.94 -20.97 63.26
N ALA A 179 -16.99 -20.14 63.24
CA ALA A 179 -17.13 -19.06 62.27
C ALA A 179 -16.02 -17.98 62.28
N GLY A 180 -15.19 -17.92 63.34
CA GLY A 180 -14.15 -16.89 63.50
C GLY A 180 -12.81 -17.21 62.86
N GLU A 181 -12.33 -18.46 62.95
CA GLU A 181 -10.96 -18.82 62.51
C GLU A 181 -10.87 -19.09 61.00
N VAL A 182 -11.91 -19.71 60.44
CA VAL A 182 -11.98 -20.03 59.00
C VAL A 182 -12.16 -18.76 58.17
N ASP A 183 -12.83 -17.73 58.71
CA ASP A 183 -13.11 -16.49 57.99
C ASP A 183 -11.83 -15.66 57.72
N GLN A 184 -10.93 -15.58 58.70
CA GLN A 184 -9.66 -14.85 58.55
C GLN A 184 -8.69 -15.59 57.61
N HIS A 185 -8.56 -16.91 57.75
CA HIS A 185 -7.67 -17.72 56.91
C HIS A 185 -8.09 -17.71 55.43
N VAL A 186 -9.40 -17.81 55.16
CA VAL A 186 -9.94 -17.85 53.79
C VAL A 186 -9.86 -16.48 53.11
N ARG A 187 -10.12 -15.38 53.83
CA ARG A 187 -9.95 -14.01 53.30
C ARG A 187 -8.48 -13.69 52.98
N ASN A 188 -7.54 -14.14 53.81
CA ASN A 188 -6.10 -13.94 53.58
C ASN A 188 -5.58 -14.61 52.28
N HIS A 189 -6.33 -15.56 51.72
CA HIS A 189 -6.00 -16.24 50.46
C HIS A 189 -6.84 -15.75 49.26
N GLY A 190 -7.55 -14.62 49.39
CA GLY A 190 -8.26 -13.97 48.27
C GLY A 190 -9.62 -14.60 47.90
N PHE A 191 -10.24 -15.35 48.82
CA PHE A 191 -11.57 -15.91 48.63
C PHE A 191 -12.66 -14.99 49.20
N GLU A 192 -13.77 -14.87 48.49
CA GLU A 192 -15.00 -14.29 49.04
C GLU A 192 -15.72 -15.36 49.87
N VAL A 193 -15.99 -15.04 51.14
CA VAL A 193 -16.70 -15.92 52.06
C VAL A 193 -18.15 -15.47 52.16
N HIS A 194 -19.08 -16.35 51.78
CA HIS A 194 -20.50 -16.15 51.97
C HIS A 194 -21.02 -17.07 53.07
N ARG A 195 -21.68 -16.49 54.07
CA ARG A 195 -22.34 -17.24 55.15
C ARG A 195 -23.75 -17.66 54.71
N ALA A 196 -24.04 -18.97 54.77
CA ALA A 196 -25.35 -19.53 54.48
C ALA A 196 -25.79 -20.43 55.65
N GLY A 197 -26.38 -19.82 56.68
CA GLY A 197 -26.68 -20.51 57.94
C GLY A 197 -25.40 -20.83 58.73
N ASP A 198 -25.24 -22.10 59.11
CA ASP A 198 -24.06 -22.61 59.83
C ASP A 198 -22.88 -22.94 58.90
N TYR A 199 -23.06 -22.79 57.58
CA TYR A 199 -22.03 -23.08 56.57
C TYR A 199 -21.35 -21.80 56.09
N MET A 200 -20.04 -21.90 55.86
CA MET A 200 -19.26 -20.90 55.14
C MET A 200 -18.89 -21.46 53.77
N VAL A 201 -19.25 -20.72 52.73
CA VAL A 201 -18.88 -21.03 51.35
C VAL A 201 -17.77 -20.08 50.95
N ALA A 202 -16.59 -20.63 50.70
CA ALA A 202 -15.48 -19.91 50.11
C ALA A 202 -15.56 -20.03 48.58
N SER A 203 -15.63 -18.92 47.87
CA SER A 203 -15.46 -18.88 46.41
C SER A 203 -14.25 -18.05 46.08
N SER A 204 -13.34 -18.56 45.24
CA SER A 204 -12.29 -17.68 44.72
C SER A 204 -12.91 -16.82 43.62
N LYS A 205 -12.67 -15.52 43.69
CA LYS A 205 -12.85 -14.65 42.53
C LYS A 205 -11.65 -14.89 41.64
N LYS A 206 -11.75 -15.87 40.74
CA LYS A 206 -10.89 -15.85 39.57
C LYS A 206 -11.58 -14.94 38.56
N GLU A 207 -11.06 -13.73 38.44
CA GLU A 207 -11.59 -12.74 37.51
C GLU A 207 -11.55 -13.31 36.09
N ASN A 208 -12.62 -13.06 35.34
CA ASN A 208 -12.59 -13.35 33.91
C ASN A 208 -11.54 -12.46 33.27
N VAL A 209 -10.68 -13.07 32.48
CA VAL A 209 -9.77 -12.28 31.67
C VAL A 209 -10.52 -11.88 30.41
N LEU A 210 -10.76 -10.59 30.26
CA LEU A 210 -11.44 -10.01 29.11
C LEU A 210 -10.66 -10.30 27.81
N PRO A 211 -11.34 -10.38 26.67
CA PRO A 211 -10.66 -10.47 25.38
C PRO A 211 -9.83 -9.20 25.11
N SER A 212 -8.81 -9.32 24.27
CA SER A 212 -8.07 -8.16 23.74
C SER A 212 -8.68 -7.67 22.43
N ASN A 213 -8.46 -6.40 22.08
CA ASN A 213 -8.92 -5.82 20.82
C ASN A 213 -8.03 -6.25 19.64
N GLY A 214 -8.53 -6.16 18.41
CA GLY A 214 -7.69 -6.23 17.21
C GLY A 214 -6.96 -4.91 16.96
N GLY A 215 -5.93 -4.95 16.12
CA GLY A 215 -5.27 -3.73 15.64
C GLY A 215 -6.07 -3.02 14.54
N ASN A 216 -5.70 -1.79 14.19
CA ASN A 216 -6.19 -1.11 12.98
C ASN A 216 -5.40 -1.55 11.75
N GLY A 217 -6.07 -1.59 10.60
CA GLY A 217 -5.42 -1.85 9.32
C GLY A 217 -4.48 -0.71 8.93
N GLY A 218 -3.43 -1.03 8.18
CA GLY A 218 -2.50 -0.03 7.68
C GLY A 218 -3.12 0.85 6.60
N ALA A 219 -2.73 2.13 6.54
CA ALA A 219 -3.16 3.01 5.45
C ALA A 219 -2.65 2.50 4.09
N GLY A 220 -3.36 2.79 3.00
CA GLY A 220 -2.85 2.52 1.66
C GLY A 220 -1.68 3.41 1.29
N GLY A 221 -0.73 2.86 0.53
CA GLY A 221 0.46 3.59 0.09
C GLY A 221 0.11 4.75 -0.84
N PRO A 222 0.85 5.88 -0.80
CA PRO A 222 0.60 6.97 -1.72
C PRO A 222 0.92 6.55 -3.16
N GLY A 223 0.17 7.08 -4.13
CA GLY A 223 0.53 6.90 -5.54
C GLY A 223 1.77 7.70 -5.94
N GLY A 224 2.45 7.22 -6.98
CA GLY A 224 3.64 7.86 -7.53
C GLY A 224 3.32 9.20 -8.21
N ARG A 225 4.30 10.09 -8.27
CA ARG A 225 4.16 11.37 -8.95
C ARG A 225 4.33 11.21 -10.47
N PRO A 226 3.62 12.01 -11.28
CA PRO A 226 3.99 12.16 -12.68
C PRO A 226 5.35 12.84 -12.76
N GLY A 227 6.12 12.53 -13.80
CA GLY A 227 7.31 13.30 -14.12
C GLY A 227 7.00 14.49 -15.02
N HIS A 228 8.01 15.33 -15.21
CA HIS A 228 7.93 16.54 -16.01
C HIS A 228 7.95 16.23 -17.50
N ILE A 229 7.14 16.96 -18.27
CA ILE A 229 7.12 16.90 -19.72
C ILE A 229 7.55 18.26 -20.25
N VAL A 230 8.72 18.31 -20.89
CA VAL A 230 9.28 19.52 -21.50
C VAL A 230 9.32 19.35 -23.00
N VAL A 231 8.64 20.24 -23.71
CA VAL A 231 8.62 20.26 -25.18
C VAL A 231 9.22 21.59 -25.64
N LYS A 232 10.27 21.53 -26.46
CA LYS A 232 10.87 22.70 -27.11
C LYS A 232 10.90 22.45 -28.61
N VAL A 233 10.11 23.22 -29.35
CA VAL A 233 10.06 23.19 -30.82
C VAL A 233 10.45 24.56 -31.35
N LYS A 234 11.42 24.63 -32.27
CA LYS A 234 11.92 25.92 -32.80
C LYS A 234 10.89 26.61 -33.71
N ASN A 235 10.32 25.88 -34.65
CA ASN A 235 9.41 26.41 -35.67
C ASN A 235 7.95 26.16 -35.27
N HIS A 236 7.43 26.91 -34.31
CA HIS A 236 5.99 26.93 -33.97
C HIS A 236 5.19 27.73 -35.02
N ALA A 237 5.17 27.28 -36.27
CA ALA A 237 4.46 27.98 -37.35
C ALA A 237 2.92 27.86 -37.26
N SER A 238 2.41 26.93 -36.45
CA SER A 238 0.98 26.77 -36.21
C SER A 238 0.74 26.59 -34.71
N GLY A 239 -0.21 27.32 -34.13
CA GLY A 239 -0.52 27.29 -32.69
C GLY A 239 -1.01 25.94 -32.13
N ASN A 240 -0.81 24.84 -32.85
CA ASN A 240 -1.09 23.49 -32.39
C ASN A 240 0.09 22.99 -31.56
N LEU A 241 -0.08 23.01 -30.24
CA LEU A 241 0.87 22.45 -29.29
C LEU A 241 0.66 20.94 -29.17
N VAL A 242 1.75 20.20 -28.97
CA VAL A 242 1.70 18.78 -28.56
C VAL A 242 0.91 18.68 -27.27
N LYS A 243 -0.08 17.78 -27.22
CA LYS A 243 -0.90 17.59 -26.02
C LYS A 243 -0.04 16.95 -24.92
N THR A 244 -0.12 17.49 -23.71
CA THR A 244 0.57 16.94 -22.55
C THR A 244 -0.40 16.59 -21.44
N ALA A 245 -0.13 15.52 -20.71
CA ALA A 245 -0.91 15.12 -19.54
C ALA A 245 -0.01 14.55 -18.44
N GLN A 246 -0.16 15.05 -17.23
CA GLN A 246 0.57 14.60 -16.04
C GLN A 246 -0.44 14.15 -14.99
N VAL A 247 -0.37 12.89 -14.60
CA VAL A 247 -1.35 12.25 -13.71
C VAL A 247 -0.64 11.58 -12.54
N VAL A 248 -1.05 11.94 -11.31
CA VAL A 248 -0.60 11.25 -10.09
C VAL A 248 -1.22 9.86 -10.04
N GLY A 249 -0.42 8.87 -9.65
CA GLY A 249 -0.91 7.52 -9.44
C GLY A 249 -1.97 7.49 -8.33
N PRO A 250 -2.95 6.56 -8.39
CA PRO A 250 -3.93 6.45 -7.32
C PRO A 250 -3.28 5.98 -6.02
N GLN A 251 -3.81 6.42 -4.88
CA GLN A 251 -3.47 5.87 -3.58
C GLN A 251 -3.93 4.40 -3.51
N GLY A 252 -3.13 3.55 -2.86
CA GLY A 252 -3.53 2.18 -2.56
C GLY A 252 -4.69 2.14 -1.56
N GLU A 253 -5.32 0.98 -1.45
CA GLU A 253 -6.39 0.75 -0.47
C GLU A 253 -5.82 0.54 0.94
N GLY A 254 -6.61 0.82 1.97
CA GLY A 254 -6.27 0.45 3.35
C GLY A 254 -6.23 -1.07 3.55
N GLY A 255 -5.49 -1.50 4.55
CA GLY A 255 -5.62 -2.82 5.15
C GLY A 255 -6.88 -2.89 6.01
N ASP A 256 -7.35 -4.11 6.24
CA ASP A 256 -8.48 -4.37 7.12
C ASP A 256 -8.03 -4.33 8.59
N GLY A 257 -8.90 -3.83 9.47
CA GLY A 257 -8.71 -3.94 10.92
C GLY A 257 -8.76 -5.40 11.39
N GLY A 258 -8.05 -5.69 12.46
CA GLY A 258 -8.08 -6.98 13.13
C GLY A 258 -9.40 -7.18 13.88
N VAL A 259 -9.85 -8.42 13.95
CA VAL A 259 -11.03 -8.80 14.72
C VAL A 259 -10.66 -8.80 16.21
N GLY A 260 -11.47 -8.16 17.05
CA GLY A 260 -11.32 -8.27 18.51
C GLY A 260 -11.56 -9.70 19.00
N GLY A 261 -10.90 -10.09 20.09
CA GLY A 261 -11.16 -11.36 20.74
C GLY A 261 -12.61 -11.44 21.22
N THR A 262 -13.17 -12.64 21.20
CA THR A 262 -14.49 -12.91 21.74
C THR A 262 -14.42 -13.09 23.25
N GLY A 263 -15.31 -12.44 23.99
CA GLY A 263 -15.47 -12.70 25.41
C GLY A 263 -16.20 -14.03 25.60
N MET A 264 -15.74 -14.88 26.53
CA MET A 264 -16.58 -15.97 27.00
C MET A 264 -17.74 -15.37 27.82
N ALA A 265 -18.95 -15.42 27.28
CA ALA A 265 -20.15 -15.09 28.04
C ALA A 265 -20.26 -16.07 29.22
N GLN A 266 -19.91 -15.63 30.42
CA GLN A 266 -20.18 -16.41 31.62
C GLN A 266 -21.67 -16.34 31.93
N CYS A 267 -22.40 -17.38 31.56
CA CYS A 267 -23.73 -17.66 32.11
C CYS A 267 -23.58 -18.17 33.55
N ALA A 268 -23.65 -17.27 34.53
CA ALA A 268 -23.86 -17.65 35.92
C ALA A 268 -25.35 -17.90 36.16
N ARG A 269 -25.78 -19.16 36.31
CA ARG A 269 -27.12 -19.45 36.84
C ARG A 269 -27.01 -19.60 38.36
N LYS A 270 -27.79 -18.84 39.12
CA LYS A 270 -28.04 -19.11 40.55
C LYS A 270 -28.98 -20.32 40.61
N HIS A 271 -28.65 -21.38 41.33
CA HIS A 271 -29.60 -22.48 41.61
C HIS A 271 -29.79 -22.61 43.11
N TYR A 272 -30.92 -23.10 43.60
CA TYR A 272 -31.10 -23.36 45.02
C TYR A 272 -31.39 -24.85 45.19
N SER A 273 -30.60 -25.53 46.01
CA SER A 273 -30.85 -26.93 46.38
C SER A 273 -31.55 -26.96 47.73
N CYS A 274 -32.76 -27.51 47.79
CA CYS A 274 -33.54 -27.55 49.02
C CYS A 274 -33.82 -28.99 49.45
N VAL A 275 -33.57 -29.30 50.72
CA VAL A 275 -33.85 -30.59 51.33
C VAL A 275 -34.94 -30.42 52.40
N SER A 276 -35.90 -31.33 52.44
CA SER A 276 -37.02 -31.30 53.40
C SER A 276 -36.75 -32.30 54.52
N HIS A 277 -36.79 -31.84 55.77
CA HIS A 277 -36.71 -32.70 56.95
C HIS A 277 -38.04 -32.73 57.71
N GLU A 278 -38.43 -33.90 58.19
CA GLU A 278 -39.50 -34.04 59.17
C GLU A 278 -38.93 -34.00 60.57
N ILE A 279 -39.38 -33.04 61.37
CA ILE A 279 -38.89 -32.81 62.72
C ILE A 279 -40.07 -32.86 63.68
N ARG A 280 -39.93 -33.58 64.79
CA ARG A 280 -40.97 -33.72 65.82
C ARG A 280 -40.81 -32.61 66.85
N GLY A 281 -41.83 -31.76 66.99
CA GLY A 281 -41.82 -30.64 67.93
C GLY A 281 -42.01 -31.08 69.38
N LYS A 282 -41.73 -30.19 70.33
CA LYS A 282 -41.83 -30.45 71.79
C LYS A 282 -43.23 -30.89 72.28
N CYS A 283 -44.26 -30.71 71.47
CA CYS A 283 -45.64 -31.16 71.74
C CYS A 283 -46.00 -32.50 71.06
N GLY A 284 -45.02 -33.22 70.49
CA GLY A 284 -45.21 -34.55 69.89
C GLY A 284 -45.75 -34.57 68.44
N LYS A 285 -46.16 -33.43 67.87
CA LYS A 285 -46.58 -33.29 66.45
C LYS A 285 -45.37 -33.19 65.51
N TRP A 286 -45.47 -33.79 64.31
CA TRP A 286 -44.45 -33.73 63.25
C TRP A 286 -44.65 -32.49 62.38
N TYR A 287 -43.54 -31.84 62.01
CA TYR A 287 -43.52 -30.68 61.10
C TYR A 287 -42.47 -30.89 60.01
N ARG A 288 -42.80 -30.51 58.77
CA ARG A 288 -41.82 -30.44 57.67
C ARG A 288 -41.12 -29.09 57.69
N ARG A 289 -39.81 -29.09 57.86
CA ARG A 289 -38.95 -27.92 57.66
C ARG A 289 -38.22 -28.08 56.33
N LYS A 290 -38.40 -27.14 55.40
CA LYS A 290 -37.57 -27.04 54.20
C LYS A 290 -36.35 -26.18 54.52
N SER A 291 -35.16 -26.76 54.32
CA SER A 291 -33.90 -26.03 54.33
C SER A 291 -33.45 -25.87 52.89
N CYS A 292 -33.31 -24.62 52.43
CA CYS A 292 -32.81 -24.29 51.11
C CYS A 292 -31.39 -23.77 51.21
N THR A 293 -30.50 -24.32 50.40
CA THR A 293 -29.14 -23.82 50.21
C THR A 293 -29.04 -23.15 48.85
N LYS A 294 -28.48 -21.94 48.85
CA LYS A 294 -28.23 -21.13 47.65
C LYS A 294 -26.95 -21.66 46.99
N GLY A 295 -27.06 -22.12 45.76
CA GLY A 295 -25.98 -22.58 44.89
C GLY A 295 -25.90 -21.76 43.61
N TRP A 296 -24.88 -22.06 42.81
CA TRP A 296 -24.75 -21.56 41.44
C TRP A 296 -24.50 -22.77 40.53
N GLU A 297 -25.20 -22.86 39.41
CA GLU A 297 -24.98 -23.84 38.34
C GLU A 297 -24.45 -23.07 37.12
N TYR A 298 -23.22 -23.37 36.71
CA TYR A 298 -22.62 -22.82 35.50
C TYR A 298 -22.86 -23.83 34.37
N ARG A 299 -23.69 -23.48 33.40
CA ARG A 299 -23.81 -24.23 32.14
C ARG A 299 -23.35 -23.36 30.98
N CYS A 300 -22.27 -23.78 30.34
CA CYS A 300 -21.93 -23.32 29.01
C CYS A 300 -22.81 -24.08 28.02
N PHE A 301 -23.74 -23.40 27.36
CA PHE A 301 -24.41 -23.96 26.19
C PHE A 301 -23.58 -23.60 24.95
N PRO A 302 -23.10 -24.57 24.17
CA PRO A 302 -22.56 -24.29 22.86
C PRO A 302 -23.75 -24.10 21.93
N GLN A 303 -24.32 -22.89 21.85
CA GLN A 303 -25.07 -22.40 20.68
C GLN A 303 -25.66 -20.99 20.91
N ASN A 304 -25.29 -20.08 20.00
CA ASN A 304 -25.88 -18.77 19.64
C ASN A 304 -25.68 -17.61 20.64
N LEU A 305 -24.75 -16.67 20.47
CA LEU A 305 -24.39 -15.74 19.37
C LEU A 305 -25.03 -14.33 19.45
N ASP A 306 -26.20 -14.14 20.08
CA ASP A 306 -26.90 -12.83 20.00
C ASP A 306 -26.94 -12.00 21.30
N MET A 307 -26.29 -12.44 22.39
CA MET A 307 -26.28 -11.67 23.66
C MET A 307 -24.94 -11.03 24.03
N CYS A 308 -23.93 -11.09 23.14
CA CYS A 308 -22.69 -10.32 23.29
C CYS A 308 -22.79 -8.89 22.70
N ASP A 309 -23.90 -8.53 22.07
CA ASP A 309 -24.11 -7.24 21.36
C ASP A 309 -24.05 -5.98 22.25
N LYS A 310 -23.93 -6.12 23.58
CA LYS A 310 -23.79 -4.96 24.48
C LYS A 310 -22.35 -4.58 24.82
N TYR A 311 -21.38 -5.41 24.46
CA TYR A 311 -20.01 -4.96 24.32
C TYR A 311 -19.73 -5.03 22.84
N PRO A 312 -19.81 -3.91 22.07
CA PRO A 312 -19.34 -3.96 20.71
C PRO A 312 -17.92 -4.51 20.77
N ASN A 313 -17.74 -5.73 20.27
CA ASN A 313 -16.43 -6.28 19.96
C ASN A 313 -15.69 -5.12 19.32
N GLY A 314 -14.56 -4.74 19.90
CA GLY A 314 -13.75 -3.60 19.46
C GLY A 314 -13.24 -3.85 18.05
N SER A 315 -14.11 -3.76 17.05
CA SER A 315 -13.76 -3.49 15.68
C SER A 315 -13.22 -2.08 15.73
N ALA A 316 -11.90 -1.97 15.65
CA ALA A 316 -11.24 -0.70 15.54
C ALA A 316 -11.71 -0.10 14.21
N GLY A 317 -12.79 0.69 14.29
CA GLY A 317 -13.45 1.25 13.15
C GLY A 317 -12.48 2.16 12.42
N ASN A 318 -12.32 1.93 11.12
CA ASN A 318 -11.56 2.76 10.20
C ASN A 318 -11.97 4.24 10.35
N LYS A 319 -11.28 4.98 11.22
CA LYS A 319 -11.27 6.44 11.17
C LYS A 319 -10.25 6.83 10.11
N GLY A 320 -10.69 6.85 8.85
CA GLY A 320 -9.92 7.42 7.75
C GLY A 320 -9.68 8.90 8.00
N THR A 321 -8.56 9.23 8.64
CA THR A 321 -8.00 10.58 8.63
C THR A 321 -7.27 10.75 7.31
N SER A 322 -7.87 11.48 6.36
CA SER A 322 -7.15 12.02 5.21
C SER A 322 -6.11 13.02 5.72
N VAL A 323 -4.85 12.62 5.70
CA VAL A 323 -3.73 13.53 5.98
C VAL A 323 -3.47 14.33 4.70
N GLU A 324 -3.86 15.60 4.69
CA GLU A 324 -3.41 16.56 3.69
C GLU A 324 -1.87 16.65 3.76
N GLY A 325 -1.21 16.16 2.71
CA GLY A 325 0.24 16.17 2.61
C GLY A 325 0.76 17.61 2.49
N THR A 326 1.48 18.06 3.50
CA THR A 326 2.35 19.24 3.40
C THR A 326 3.47 18.96 2.39
N GLN A 327 3.59 19.84 1.39
CA GLN A 327 4.65 19.79 0.38
C GLN A 327 6.02 20.05 1.03
N PRO A 328 7.01 19.18 0.84
CA PRO A 328 8.40 19.55 1.05
C PRO A 328 8.94 20.16 -0.25
N ASN A 329 9.29 21.46 -0.19
CA ASN A 329 10.15 22.12 -1.17
C ASN A 329 11.56 21.54 -1.06
N HIS A 330 11.89 20.56 -1.91
CA HIS A 330 13.27 20.14 -2.13
C HIS A 330 13.79 20.80 -3.41
N PRO A 331 14.86 21.62 -3.35
CA PRO A 331 15.54 22.07 -4.56
C PRO A 331 16.16 20.87 -5.27
N LEU A 332 15.88 20.74 -6.57
CA LEU A 332 16.44 19.72 -7.45
C LEU A 332 17.97 19.92 -7.55
N LYS A 333 18.74 18.83 -7.47
CA LYS A 333 20.15 18.86 -7.84
C LYS A 333 20.27 18.86 -9.38
N PRO A 334 21.11 19.72 -9.98
CA PRO A 334 21.34 19.72 -11.43
C PRO A 334 21.93 18.37 -11.85
N ILE A 335 21.26 17.68 -12.78
CA ILE A 335 21.81 16.50 -13.45
C ILE A 335 22.92 17.00 -14.40
N ALA A 336 24.04 16.29 -14.46
CA ALA A 336 25.26 16.69 -15.19
C ALA A 336 25.11 16.59 -16.72
N TYR A 337 24.34 17.52 -17.32
CA TYR A 337 24.12 17.59 -18.78
C TYR A 337 25.39 17.90 -19.61
N GLY A 338 26.46 18.39 -18.98
CA GLY A 338 27.73 18.67 -19.66
C GLY A 338 28.41 17.43 -20.26
N GLN A 339 28.16 16.23 -19.71
CA GLN A 339 28.78 14.99 -20.20
C GLN A 339 28.15 14.48 -21.50
N ILE A 340 26.84 14.68 -21.70
CA ILE A 340 26.14 14.35 -22.94
C ILE A 340 26.60 15.28 -24.08
N TRP A 341 26.87 16.56 -23.76
CA TRP A 341 27.31 17.54 -24.75
C TRP A 341 28.74 17.31 -25.24
N HIS A 342 29.66 16.97 -24.33
CA HIS A 342 31.03 16.60 -24.72
C HIS A 342 31.03 15.35 -25.61
N TYR A 343 30.12 14.41 -25.35
CA TYR A 343 29.93 13.19 -26.15
C TYR A 343 29.40 13.48 -27.57
N LEU A 344 28.40 14.37 -27.71
CA LEU A 344 27.83 14.75 -29.02
C LEU A 344 28.84 15.49 -29.91
N ASN A 345 29.73 16.30 -29.33
CA ASN A 345 30.74 17.05 -30.08
C ASN A 345 31.96 16.21 -30.51
N GLU A 346 32.37 15.21 -29.72
CA GLU A 346 33.57 14.42 -30.02
C GLU A 346 33.34 13.30 -31.05
N ARG A 347 32.12 12.74 -31.14
CA ARG A 347 31.85 11.57 -31.98
C ARG A 347 31.14 11.85 -33.30
N ILE A 348 30.56 13.04 -33.47
CA ILE A 348 29.64 13.31 -34.58
C ILE A 348 30.26 14.32 -35.57
N GLY A 349 31.40 13.95 -36.17
CA GLY A 349 32.20 14.78 -37.08
C GLY A 349 31.47 15.45 -38.26
N PRO A 350 30.45 14.85 -38.91
CA PRO A 350 29.69 15.54 -39.97
C PRO A 350 28.48 16.35 -39.49
N PHE A 351 28.32 16.58 -38.18
CA PHE A 351 27.15 17.26 -37.59
C PHE A 351 27.46 18.56 -36.85
N GLN A 352 28.65 19.15 -37.02
CA GLN A 352 29.06 20.41 -36.36
C GLN A 352 28.07 21.57 -36.56
N GLN A 353 27.35 21.64 -37.70
CA GLN A 353 26.31 22.65 -37.91
C GLN A 353 25.08 22.45 -37.02
N ILE A 354 24.71 21.19 -36.75
CA ILE A 354 23.64 20.85 -35.80
C ILE A 354 24.09 21.16 -34.37
N GLY A 355 25.36 20.87 -34.02
CA GLY A 355 25.93 21.18 -32.70
C GLY A 355 25.80 22.66 -32.32
N ASN A 356 26.05 23.56 -33.26
CA ASN A 356 25.96 25.01 -33.01
C ASN A 356 24.51 25.51 -32.81
N GLU A 357 23.55 25.08 -33.64
CA GLU A 357 22.14 25.44 -33.45
C GLU A 357 21.52 24.81 -32.19
N TYR A 358 21.97 23.62 -31.81
CA TYR A 358 21.55 22.99 -30.55
C TYR A 358 22.21 23.64 -29.33
N ASN A 359 23.37 24.26 -29.46
CA ASN A 359 24.01 24.99 -28.37
C ASN A 359 23.15 26.20 -27.92
N GLU A 360 22.52 26.91 -28.87
CA GLU A 360 21.59 28.00 -28.55
C GLU A 360 20.32 27.49 -27.85
N LEU A 361 19.74 26.39 -28.34
CA LEU A 361 18.57 25.76 -27.70
C LEU A 361 18.88 25.18 -26.32
N TYR A 362 20.09 24.64 -26.13
CA TYR A 362 20.58 24.12 -24.86
C TYR A 362 20.80 25.23 -23.83
N GLN A 363 21.48 26.32 -24.21
CA GLN A 363 21.64 27.50 -23.37
C GLN A 363 20.28 28.10 -23.00
N TYR A 364 19.32 28.10 -23.92
CA TYR A 364 17.94 28.52 -23.63
C TYR A 364 17.23 27.59 -22.64
N ALA A 365 17.41 26.28 -22.75
CA ALA A 365 16.82 25.29 -21.84
C ALA A 365 17.42 25.33 -20.43
N GLN A 366 18.75 25.47 -20.28
CA GLN A 366 19.40 25.64 -18.99
C GLN A 366 18.89 26.90 -18.26
N ASN A 367 18.83 28.03 -18.97
CA ASN A 367 18.32 29.29 -18.41
C ASN A 367 16.83 29.25 -18.01
N ALA A 368 16.04 28.31 -18.56
CA ALA A 368 14.64 28.13 -18.19
C ALA A 368 14.47 27.25 -16.94
N VAL A 369 15.38 26.29 -16.72
CA VAL A 369 15.41 25.43 -15.52
C VAL A 369 15.93 26.20 -14.31
N ASP A 370 16.90 27.10 -14.49
CA ASP A 370 17.48 27.89 -13.38
C ASP A 370 16.55 29.02 -12.88
N LYS A 371 15.44 29.30 -13.60
CA LYS A 371 14.45 30.34 -13.24
C LYS A 371 13.15 29.78 -12.64
N SER A 372 13.02 28.45 -12.54
CA SER A 372 11.89 27.74 -11.93
C SER A 372 12.32 27.03 -10.65
#